data_AF-A0A6G2QY97-F1
#
_entry.id   AF-A0A6G2QY97-F1
#
_cell.length_a   1.000
_cell.length_b   1.000
_cell.length_c   1.000
_cell.angle_alpha   90.00
_cell.angle_beta   90.00
_cell.angle_gamma   90.00
#
_symmetry.space_group_name_H-M   'P 1'
#
loop_
_entity.id
_entity.type
_entity.pdbx_description
1 polymer ?
#
loop_
_entity_poly.entity_id
_entity_poly.type
_entity_poly.pdbx_seq_one_letter_code
_entity_poly.pdbx_strand_id
1 'polypeptide(L)'
;GESGSVITLVTRDQRRDMARLMAQAGITPRITQVRPGDPELSRITGARTPSGVPVVIAAPVVEPPRRAASAPSRGRRGRTGQG
;
A
#
# COMPACT_ATOMS: atom_id res chain seq x y z
N GLY A 1 -8.51 -4.23 -8.89
CA GLY A 1 -8.08 -2.83 -8.70
C GLY A 1 -9.27 -1.94 -8.93
N GLU A 2 -9.41 -0.90 -8.12
CA GLU A 2 -10.44 0.13 -8.34
C GLU A 2 -10.06 0.98 -9.57
N SER A 3 -11.05 1.44 -10.31
CA SER A 3 -10.83 2.37 -11.43
C SER A 3 -10.57 3.77 -10.88
N GLY A 4 -9.50 4.43 -11.31
CA GLY A 4 -9.16 5.77 -10.84
C GLY A 4 -8.15 6.46 -11.74
N SER A 5 -7.94 7.76 -11.50
CA SER A 5 -6.90 8.54 -12.19
C SER A 5 -5.64 8.60 -11.32
N VAL A 6 -4.50 8.23 -11.90
CA VAL A 6 -3.19 8.33 -11.24
C VAL A 6 -2.49 9.58 -11.74
N ILE A 7 -2.06 10.43 -10.80
CA ILE A 7 -1.36 11.68 -11.11
C ILE A 7 0.10 11.53 -10.68
N THR A 8 1.02 11.81 -11.60
CA THR A 8 2.46 11.81 -11.34
C THR A 8 3.01 13.22 -11.56
N LEU A 9 3.64 13.78 -10.52
CA LEU A 9 4.34 15.06 -10.61
C LEU A 9 5.82 14.79 -10.88
N VAL A 10 6.38 15.48 -11.87
CA VAL A 10 7.80 15.36 -12.24
C VAL A 10 8.42 16.74 -12.38
N THR A 11 9.71 16.84 -12.09
CA THR A 11 10.48 18.05 -12.38
C THR A 11 10.77 18.16 -13.88
N ARG A 12 11.26 19.33 -14.30
CA ARG A 12 11.54 19.59 -15.72
C ARG A 12 12.61 18.66 -16.29
N ASP A 13 13.65 18.39 -15.50
CA ASP A 13 14.76 17.48 -15.84
C ASP A 13 14.31 16.02 -15.93
N GLN A 14 13.35 15.60 -15.10
CA GLN A 14 12.81 14.22 -15.09
C GLN A 14 11.84 13.91 -16.23
N ARG A 15 11.32 14.93 -16.93
CA ARG A 15 10.25 14.77 -17.94
C ARG A 15 10.59 13.74 -19.02
N ARG A 16 11.84 13.73 -19.50
CA ARG A 16 12.26 12.87 -20.61
C ARG A 16 12.28 11.40 -20.22
N ASP A 17 12.80 11.10 -19.03
CA ASP A 17 12.88 9.74 -18.54
C ASP A 17 11.49 9.20 -18.17
N MET A 18 10.63 10.06 -17.59
CA MET A 18 9.23 9.70 -17.35
C MET A 18 8.46 9.42 -18.66
N ALA A 19 8.67 10.21 -19.71
CA ALA A 19 8.02 9.98 -21.01
C ALA A 19 8.43 8.63 -21.61
N ARG A 20 9.70 8.24 -21.46
CA ARG A 20 10.19 6.92 -21.91
C ARG A 20 9.58 5.78 -21.11
N LEU A 21 9.50 5.93 -19.78
CA LEU A 21 8.88 4.94 -18.91
C LEU A 21 7.41 4.70 -19.29
N MET A 22 6.65 5.78 -19.49
CA MET A 22 5.24 5.69 -19.89
C MET A 22 5.07 5.03 -21.26
N ALA A 23 5.93 5.37 -22.23
CA ALA A 23 5.92 4.73 -23.55
C ALA A 23 6.23 3.22 -23.48
N GLN A 24 7.22 2.82 -22.67
CA GLN A 24 7.54 1.41 -22.42
C GLN A 24 6.37 0.66 -21.76
N ALA A 25 5.60 1.33 -20.91
CA ALA A 25 4.41 0.79 -20.29
C ALA A 25 3.16 0.81 -21.21
N GLY A 26 3.27 1.34 -22.43
CA GLY A 26 2.12 1.50 -23.33
C GLY A 26 1.09 2.53 -22.85
N ILE A 27 1.49 3.44 -21.94
CA ILE A 27 0.63 4.47 -21.36
C ILE A 27 0.77 5.76 -22.17
N THR A 28 -0.36 6.35 -22.57
CA THR A 28 -0.41 7.69 -23.17
C THR A 28 -0.90 8.70 -22.12
N PRO A 29 0.01 9.40 -21.40
CA PRO A 29 -0.39 10.32 -20.35
C PRO A 29 -0.88 11.65 -20.91
N ARG A 30 -1.79 12.31 -20.19
CA ARG A 30 -2.11 13.72 -20.41
C ARG A 30 -1.08 14.59 -19.69
N ILE A 31 -0.32 15.40 -20.43
CA ILE A 31 0.73 16.24 -19.86
C ILE A 31 0.22 17.69 -19.75
N THR A 32 0.15 18.19 -18.53
CA THR A 32 -0.12 19.60 -18.23
C THR A 32 1.08 20.18 -17.47
N GLN A 33 1.58 21.33 -17.92
CA GLN A 33 2.56 22.09 -17.12
C GLN A 33 1.81 22.91 -16.07
N VAL A 34 2.17 22.72 -14.79
CA VAL A 34 1.52 23.40 -13.66
C VAL A 34 2.54 24.05 -12.76
N ARG A 35 2.07 24.99 -11.93
CA ARG A 35 2.81 25.55 -10.80
C ARG A 35 2.11 25.21 -9.47
N PRO A 36 2.76 25.34 -8.32
CA PRO A 36 2.07 25.23 -7.03
C PRO A 36 0.88 26.20 -6.98
N GLY A 37 -0.30 25.69 -6.59
CA GLY A 37 -1.53 26.47 -6.51
C GLY A 37 -2.24 26.73 -7.85
N ASP A 38 -1.77 26.16 -8.96
CA ASP A 38 -2.42 26.33 -10.25
C ASP A 38 -3.86 25.78 -10.24
N PRO A 39 -4.88 26.56 -10.64
CA PRO A 39 -6.27 26.11 -10.68
C PRO A 39 -6.48 24.91 -11.62
N GLU A 40 -5.59 24.67 -12.58
CA GLU A 40 -5.66 23.48 -13.42
C GLU A 40 -5.31 22.21 -12.64
N LEU A 41 -4.36 22.26 -11.70
CA LEU A 41 -3.99 21.11 -10.87
C LEU A 41 -5.16 20.67 -9.97
N SER A 42 -5.87 21.62 -9.37
CA SER A 42 -7.08 21.35 -8.56
C SER A 42 -8.19 20.75 -9.41
N ARG A 43 -8.39 21.25 -10.64
CA ARG A 43 -9.39 20.71 -11.57
C ARG A 43 -9.09 19.28 -12.00
N ILE A 44 -7.83 18.96 -12.27
CA ILE A 44 -7.41 17.62 -12.68
C ILE A 44 -7.53 16.60 -11.55
N THR A 45 -7.12 16.98 -10.34
CA THR A 45 -7.09 16.08 -9.18
C THR A 45 -8.44 15.98 -8.47
N GLY A 46 -9.35 16.93 -8.70
CA GLY A 46 -10.56 17.08 -7.91
C GLY A 46 -10.30 17.48 -6.45
N ALA A 47 -9.09 17.99 -6.16
CA ALA A 47 -8.69 18.33 -4.80
C ALA A 47 -9.62 19.38 -4.19
N ARG A 48 -10.03 19.13 -2.94
CA ARG A 48 -10.84 20.04 -2.12
C ARG A 48 -10.05 20.42 -0.87
N THR A 49 -10.38 21.57 -0.29
CA THR A 49 -9.79 22.00 0.98
C THR A 49 -10.05 20.92 2.05
N PRO A 50 -9.00 20.41 2.72
CA PRO A 50 -9.18 19.44 3.79
C PRO A 50 -9.98 20.08 4.94
N SER A 51 -10.83 19.29 5.61
CA SER A 51 -11.67 19.79 6.71
C SER A 51 -10.88 20.24 7.94
N GLY A 52 -9.62 19.80 8.05
CA GLY A 52 -8.80 20.00 9.25
C GLY A 52 -9.20 19.10 10.43
N VAL A 53 -10.28 18.32 10.32
CA VAL A 53 -10.71 17.37 11.35
C VAL A 53 -9.88 16.09 11.22
N PRO A 54 -9.15 15.66 12.27
CA PRO A 54 -8.38 14.42 12.24
C PRO A 54 -9.28 13.20 12.01
N VAL A 55 -8.82 12.26 11.19
CA VAL A 55 -9.47 10.97 10.97
C VAL A 55 -8.87 9.90 11.90
N VAL A 56 -9.72 9.15 12.61
CA VAL A 56 -9.28 8.02 13.43
C VAL A 56 -9.04 6.83 12.52
N ILE A 57 -7.80 6.32 12.49
CA ILE A 57 -7.44 5.12 11.76
C ILE A 57 -7.58 3.93 12.71
N ALA A 58 -8.42 2.96 12.37
CA ALA A 58 -8.53 1.73 13.17
C ALA A 58 -7.21 0.96 13.13
N ALA A 59 -6.77 0.45 14.29
CA ALA A 59 -5.61 -0.41 14.34
C ALA A 59 -5.85 -1.67 13.48
N PRO A 60 -4.87 -2.11 12.67
CA PRO A 60 -5.02 -3.33 11.89
C PRO A 60 -5.25 -4.51 12.84
N VAL A 61 -6.18 -5.40 12.49
CA VAL A 61 -6.44 -6.62 13.25
C VAL A 61 -5.23 -7.54 13.14
N VAL A 62 -4.51 -7.71 14.25
CA VAL A 62 -3.42 -8.68 14.34
C VAL A 62 -4.03 -10.02 14.72
N GLU A 63 -3.89 -11.03 13.86
CA GLU A 63 -4.35 -12.40 14.15
C GLU A 63 -3.53 -12.96 15.33
N PRO A 64 -4.14 -13.46 16.41
CA PRO A 64 -3.40 -13.97 17.55
C PRO A 64 -2.56 -15.19 17.12
N PRO A 65 -1.32 -15.34 17.65
CA PRO A 65 -0.47 -16.47 17.30
C PRO A 65 -1.19 -17.77 17.64
N ARG A 66 -1.39 -18.62 16.63
CA ARG A 66 -1.96 -19.96 16.81
C ARG A 66 -1.00 -20.73 17.72
N ARG A 67 -1.42 -21.05 18.95
CA ARG A 67 -0.66 -21.91 19.85
C ARG A 67 -0.35 -23.21 19.11
N ALA A 68 0.93 -23.46 18.84
CA ALA A 68 1.38 -24.76 18.39
C ALA A 68 0.91 -25.79 19.43
N ALA A 69 0.15 -26.78 18.98
CA ALA A 69 -0.30 -27.87 19.82
C ALA A 69 0.91 -28.46 20.54
N SER A 70 0.91 -28.42 21.88
CA SER A 70 1.95 -29.01 22.70
C SER A 70 2.15 -30.47 22.28
N ALA A 71 3.27 -30.76 21.61
CA ALA A 71 3.70 -32.14 21.42
C ALA A 71 3.95 -32.73 22.82
N PRO A 72 3.26 -33.80 23.25
CA PRO A 72 3.55 -34.40 24.53
C PRO A 72 4.96 -34.97 24.48
N SER A 73 5.84 -34.41 25.29
CA SER A 73 7.21 -34.85 25.44
C SER A 73 7.24 -36.28 25.97
N ARG A 74 8.16 -37.07 25.41
CA ARG A 74 8.55 -38.42 25.81
C ARG A 74 8.52 -38.62 27.34
N GLY A 75 7.62 -39.47 27.81
CA GLY A 75 7.61 -39.98 29.18
C GLY A 75 7.94 -41.47 29.20
N ARG A 76 9.22 -41.80 29.42
CA ARG A 76 9.65 -43.14 29.88
C ARG A 76 8.99 -43.45 31.22
N ARG A 77 8.39 -44.63 31.37
CA ARG A 77 8.10 -45.41 32.61
C ARG A 77 7.29 -46.63 32.14
N GLY A 78 7.57 -47.89 32.40
CA GLY A 78 8.56 -48.62 33.17
C GLY A 78 8.19 -50.10 33.01
N ARG A 79 9.19 -50.96 32.86
CA ARG A 79 9.08 -52.42 32.81
C ARG A 79 8.67 -52.96 34.20
N THR A 80 7.67 -53.84 34.26
CA THR A 80 7.41 -54.95 35.22
C THR A 80 5.98 -55.45 34.94
N GLY A 81 5.63 -56.72 34.67
CA GLY A 81 6.07 -57.96 35.30
C GLY A 81 5.00 -58.41 36.32
N GLN A 82 4.45 -59.63 36.15
CA GLN A 82 3.51 -60.37 37.05
C GLN A 82 2.02 -59.99 36.90
N GLY A 83 1.06 -60.91 36.82
CA GLY A 83 1.03 -62.37 36.89
C GLY A 83 -0.39 -62.85 36.56
#